data_AF-A0A6A5S3U2-F1
#
_entry.id   AF-A0A6A5S3U2-F1
#
_cell.length_a   1.000
_cell.length_b   1.000
_cell.length_c   1.000
_cell.angle_alpha   90.00
_cell.angle_beta   90.00
_cell.angle_gamma   90.00
#
_symmetry.space_group_name_H-M   'P 1'
#
loop_
_entity.id
_entity.type
_entity.pdbx_description
1 polymer ?
#
loop_
_entity_poly.entity_id
_entity_poly.type
_entity_poly.pdbx_seq_one_letter_code
_entity_poly.pdbx_strand_id
1 'polypeptide(L)'
;MSIESDTTTTRLTVVLDKASDWHDWIFIRKDIANRNGLWQTGATRLGELDDIQRASFQWEYERYEKKIVKWEKMQKALADLNTDISKSVAKRHLYLIRDSTTPLSRLTTLQEHLAPTDATRSRELAVKYRSLLVAPRGKKVEDWLRMWVEISSQCVALEMPEVSGTRAQEDFWVTAKVVDPEYATAALREIYKLESEGTVYTKTVEQCVAEFTNYLRRILPMSTGLSSNAAELGIAGAATTKNPKHNSGRDQPKHRHGRSMDC
;
A
#
# COMPACT_ATOMS: atom_id res chain seq x y z
N MET A 1 -41.55 -42.01 79.54
CA MET A 1 -42.60 -42.36 78.57
C MET A 1 -43.26 -41.07 78.12
N SER A 2 -42.83 -40.56 76.96
CA SER A 2 -43.53 -39.51 76.21
C SER A 2 -43.29 -39.82 74.74
N ILE A 3 -44.39 -39.82 73.99
CA ILE A 3 -44.60 -40.47 72.70
C ILE A 3 -43.85 -39.71 71.60
N GLU A 4 -42.95 -40.40 70.89
CA GLU A 4 -42.45 -39.98 69.59
C GLU A 4 -43.65 -39.88 68.65
N SER A 5 -44.01 -38.66 68.26
CA SER A 5 -44.95 -38.39 67.19
C SER A 5 -44.26 -38.71 65.86
N ASP A 6 -44.29 -39.98 65.50
CA ASP A 6 -43.83 -40.52 64.24
C ASP A 6 -44.75 -40.00 63.12
N THR A 7 -44.38 -38.86 62.52
CA THR A 7 -45.13 -38.25 61.42
C THR A 7 -44.87 -39.05 60.15
N THR A 8 -45.64 -40.12 60.01
CA THR A 8 -45.75 -40.96 58.82
C THR A 8 -46.22 -40.09 57.65
N THR A 9 -45.27 -39.50 56.92
CA THR A 9 -45.53 -38.83 55.64
C THR A 9 -45.90 -39.92 54.64
N THR A 10 -47.20 -40.16 54.46
CA THR A 10 -47.76 -41.06 53.46
C THR A 10 -47.27 -40.62 52.08
N ARG A 11 -46.31 -41.35 51.49
CA ARG A 11 -45.85 -41.13 50.11
C ARG A 11 -46.97 -41.56 49.17
N LEU A 12 -47.85 -40.63 48.79
CA LEU A 12 -48.82 -40.84 47.72
C LEU A 12 -48.07 -41.01 46.40
N THR A 13 -47.92 -42.24 45.91
CA THR A 13 -47.42 -42.53 44.57
C THR A 13 -48.61 -42.53 43.61
N VAL A 14 -48.82 -41.43 42.88
CA VAL A 14 -49.76 -41.41 41.76
C VAL A 14 -49.18 -42.32 40.66
N VAL A 15 -50.00 -43.24 40.14
CA VAL A 15 -49.67 -44.09 38.98
C VAL A 15 -50.31 -43.44 37.76
N LEU A 16 -49.52 -43.22 36.70
CA LEU A 16 -49.97 -42.56 35.48
C LEU A 16 -50.77 -43.54 34.62
N ASP A 17 -52.10 -43.55 34.75
CA ASP A 17 -53.00 -44.47 34.03
C ASP A 17 -53.92 -43.73 33.04
N LYS A 18 -54.38 -42.53 33.41
CA LYS A 18 -55.26 -41.68 32.57
C LYS A 18 -54.73 -40.25 32.47
N ALA A 19 -55.17 -39.52 31.44
CA ALA A 19 -54.70 -38.16 31.14
C ALA A 19 -54.90 -37.15 32.29
N SER A 20 -55.92 -37.36 33.13
CA SER A 20 -56.15 -36.53 34.33
C SER A 20 -55.01 -36.63 35.35
N ASP A 21 -54.32 -37.77 35.39
CA ASP A 21 -53.26 -38.04 36.39
C ASP A 21 -51.94 -37.34 36.05
N TRP A 22 -51.83 -36.81 34.82
CA TRP A 22 -50.61 -36.20 34.30
C TRP A 22 -50.10 -35.06 35.18
N HIS A 23 -50.99 -34.18 35.61
CA HIS A 23 -50.62 -32.97 36.37
C HIS A 23 -50.11 -33.32 37.77
N ASP A 24 -50.78 -34.23 38.46
CA ASP A 24 -50.36 -34.66 39.80
C ASP A 24 -49.09 -35.51 39.74
N TRP A 25 -48.99 -36.39 38.74
CA TRP A 25 -47.81 -37.23 38.54
C TRP A 25 -46.56 -36.41 38.21
N ILE A 26 -46.65 -35.47 37.27
CA ILE A 26 -45.51 -34.63 36.89
C ILE A 26 -45.13 -33.68 38.03
N PHE A 27 -46.10 -33.18 38.79
CA PHE A 27 -45.86 -32.32 39.94
C PHE A 27 -45.09 -33.06 41.04
N ILE A 28 -45.51 -34.28 41.42
CA ILE A 28 -44.83 -35.09 42.44
C ILE A 28 -43.40 -35.44 42.00
N ARG A 29 -43.20 -35.80 40.72
CA ARG A 29 -41.85 -36.11 40.21
C ARG A 29 -40.95 -34.88 40.12
N LYS A 30 -41.50 -33.72 39.75
CA LYS A 30 -40.78 -32.45 39.76
C LYS A 30 -40.41 -32.02 41.17
N ASP A 31 -41.30 -32.16 42.14
CA ASP A 31 -41.05 -31.88 43.56
C ASP A 31 -39.98 -32.81 44.14
N ILE A 32 -40.06 -34.12 43.88
CA ILE A 32 -39.03 -35.08 44.31
C ILE A 32 -37.67 -34.75 43.66
N ALA A 33 -37.66 -34.41 42.37
CA ALA A 33 -36.43 -34.06 41.67
C ALA A 33 -35.84 -32.72 42.18
N ASN A 34 -36.68 -31.72 42.51
CA ASN A 34 -36.26 -30.47 43.15
C ASN A 34 -35.64 -30.72 44.54
N ARG A 35 -36.31 -31.51 45.39
CA ARG A 35 -35.81 -31.84 46.76
C ARG A 35 -34.47 -32.57 46.76
N ASN A 36 -34.18 -33.33 45.70
CA ASN A 36 -32.92 -34.03 45.52
C ASN A 36 -31.90 -33.25 44.68
N GLY A 37 -32.19 -32.00 44.30
CA GLY A 37 -31.30 -31.19 43.45
C GLY A 37 -31.11 -31.72 42.03
N LEU A 38 -31.93 -32.69 41.60
CA LEU A 38 -31.89 -33.35 40.29
C LEU A 38 -32.65 -32.56 39.23
N TRP A 39 -33.47 -31.60 39.63
CA TRP A 39 -34.23 -30.73 38.73
C TRP A 39 -33.61 -29.34 38.68
N GLN A 40 -32.73 -29.12 37.71
CA GLN A 40 -32.28 -27.77 37.36
C GLN A 40 -33.21 -27.23 36.28
N THR A 41 -34.08 -26.28 36.64
CA THR A 41 -34.70 -25.43 35.62
C THR A 41 -33.56 -24.61 35.00
N GLY A 42 -33.28 -24.79 33.71
CA GLY A 42 -32.39 -23.86 33.01
C GLY A 42 -32.92 -22.44 33.22
N ALA A 43 -32.09 -21.55 33.75
CA ALA A 43 -32.45 -20.16 33.97
C ALA A 43 -32.91 -19.57 32.62
N THR A 44 -34.17 -19.19 32.53
CA THR A 44 -34.75 -18.63 31.29
C THR A 44 -34.65 -17.10 31.31
N ARG A 45 -34.32 -16.52 32.46
CA ARG A 45 -34.17 -15.07 32.70
C ARG A 45 -32.89 -14.78 33.48
N LEU A 46 -32.27 -13.64 33.20
CA LEU A 46 -30.99 -13.22 33.81
C LEU A 46 -31.01 -13.19 35.35
N GLY A 47 -32.19 -12.96 35.96
CA GLY A 47 -32.37 -12.93 37.41
C GLY A 47 -32.43 -14.30 38.09
N GLU A 48 -32.55 -15.39 37.34
CA GLU A 48 -32.63 -16.77 37.85
C GLU A 48 -31.24 -17.44 37.92
N LEU A 49 -30.19 -16.76 37.46
CA LEU A 49 -28.81 -17.24 37.54
C LEU A 49 -28.23 -17.02 38.94
N ASP A 50 -27.62 -18.09 39.47
CA ASP A 50 -26.76 -18.04 40.65
C ASP A 50 -25.51 -17.18 40.40
N ASP A 51 -24.84 -16.75 41.46
CA ASP A 51 -23.72 -15.80 41.40
C ASP A 51 -22.58 -16.28 40.49
N ILE A 52 -22.26 -17.58 40.53
CA ILE A 52 -21.24 -18.20 39.67
C ILE A 52 -21.66 -18.19 38.20
N GLN A 53 -22.93 -18.48 37.93
CA GLN A 53 -23.46 -18.52 36.56
C GLN A 53 -23.59 -17.11 35.98
N ARG A 54 -23.96 -16.12 36.82
CA ARG A 54 -24.02 -14.70 36.46
C ARG A 54 -22.63 -14.15 36.13
N ALA A 55 -21.63 -14.49 36.93
CA ALA A 55 -20.24 -14.12 36.65
C ALA A 55 -19.72 -14.74 35.33
N SER A 56 -20.06 -16.01 35.07
CA SER A 56 -19.70 -16.69 33.83
C SER A 56 -20.39 -16.06 32.60
N PHE A 57 -21.68 -15.75 32.72
CA PHE A 57 -22.44 -15.05 31.69
C PHE A 57 -21.89 -13.65 31.42
N GLN A 58 -21.58 -12.88 32.47
CA GLN A 58 -20.98 -11.55 32.35
C GLN A 58 -19.64 -11.61 31.60
N TRP A 59 -18.79 -12.59 31.91
CA TRP A 59 -17.51 -12.79 31.22
C TRP A 59 -17.69 -13.10 29.73
N GLU A 60 -18.61 -14.00 29.36
CA GLU A 60 -18.89 -14.32 27.96
C GLU A 60 -19.54 -13.13 27.23
N TYR A 61 -20.42 -12.37 27.91
CA TYR A 61 -21.03 -11.17 27.36
C TYR A 61 -19.99 -10.09 27.07
N GLU A 62 -19.10 -9.79 28.01
CA GLU A 62 -17.99 -8.85 27.81
C GLU A 62 -17.04 -9.31 26.69
N ARG A 63 -16.79 -10.63 26.60
CA ARG A 63 -15.99 -11.21 25.52
C ARG A 63 -16.67 -11.05 24.17
N TYR A 64 -17.98 -11.26 24.10
CA TYR A 64 -18.79 -11.07 22.91
C TYR A 64 -18.81 -9.60 22.48
N GLU A 65 -19.03 -8.67 23.41
CA GLU A 65 -18.99 -7.22 23.15
C GLU A 65 -17.63 -6.80 22.58
N LYS A 66 -16.53 -7.27 23.20
CA LYS A 66 -15.17 -7.05 22.67
C LYS A 66 -14.99 -7.61 21.25
N LYS A 67 -15.60 -8.76 20.93
CA LYS A 67 -15.57 -9.35 19.58
C LYS A 67 -16.39 -8.53 18.59
N ILE A 68 -17.58 -8.06 18.94
CA ILE A 68 -18.39 -7.17 18.10
C ILE A 68 -17.62 -5.90 17.79
N VAL A 69 -17.09 -5.21 18.81
CA VAL A 69 -16.33 -3.97 18.61
C VAL A 69 -15.14 -4.20 17.67
N LYS A 70 -14.43 -5.33 17.81
CA LYS A 70 -13.34 -5.70 16.88
C LYS A 70 -13.86 -5.94 15.46
N TRP A 71 -14.99 -6.63 15.32
CA TRP A 71 -15.61 -6.91 14.04
C TRP A 71 -16.10 -5.63 13.35
N GLU A 72 -16.77 -4.72 14.07
CA GLU A 72 -17.20 -3.41 13.56
C GLU A 72 -16.02 -2.56 13.12
N LYS A 73 -14.94 -2.54 13.90
CA LYS A 73 -13.68 -1.87 13.51
C LYS A 73 -13.12 -2.44 12.21
N MET A 74 -13.15 -3.77 12.04
CA MET A 74 -12.70 -4.42 10.80
C MET A 74 -13.62 -4.08 9.62
N GLN A 75 -14.94 -4.11 9.80
CA GLN A 75 -15.89 -3.73 8.75
C GLN A 75 -15.70 -2.28 8.30
N LYS A 76 -15.50 -1.37 9.25
CA LYS A 76 -15.18 0.02 8.95
C LYS A 76 -13.89 0.14 8.15
N ALA A 77 -12.82 -0.53 8.58
CA ALA A 77 -11.54 -0.53 7.86
C ALA A 77 -11.67 -1.06 6.42
N LEU A 78 -12.50 -2.10 6.20
CA LEU A 78 -12.78 -2.63 4.86
C LEU A 78 -13.55 -1.62 3.98
N ALA A 79 -14.52 -0.90 4.56
CA ALA A 79 -15.26 0.16 3.86
C ALA A 79 -14.38 1.37 3.52
N ASP A 80 -13.50 1.75 4.43
CA ASP A 80 -12.50 2.81 4.23
C ASP A 80 -11.54 2.43 3.09
N LEU A 81 -11.04 1.19 3.10
CA LEU A 81 -10.18 0.67 2.03
C LEU A 81 -10.87 0.66 0.66
N ASN A 82 -12.15 0.26 0.60
CA ASN A 82 -12.94 0.37 -0.62
C ASN A 82 -13.06 1.81 -1.12
N THR A 83 -13.23 2.77 -0.21
CA THR A 83 -13.30 4.18 -0.56
C THR A 83 -11.96 4.67 -1.13
N ASP A 84 -10.85 4.28 -0.52
CA ASP A 84 -9.51 4.66 -0.96
C ASP A 84 -9.12 4.05 -2.32
N ILE A 85 -9.46 2.78 -2.55
CA ILE A 85 -9.30 2.14 -3.87
C ILE A 85 -10.10 2.92 -4.93
N SER A 86 -11.35 3.31 -4.62
CA SER A 86 -12.17 4.09 -5.57
C SER A 86 -11.59 5.46 -5.89
N LYS A 87 -10.97 6.12 -4.90
CA LYS A 87 -10.39 7.47 -5.06
C LYS A 87 -9.05 7.45 -5.79
N SER A 88 -8.27 6.38 -5.64
CA SER A 88 -6.93 6.22 -6.22
C SER A 88 -6.94 5.75 -7.68
N VAL A 89 -8.01 5.09 -8.12
CA VAL A 89 -8.15 4.62 -9.51
C VAL A 89 -8.61 5.76 -10.42
N ALA A 90 -7.98 5.89 -11.59
CA ALA A 90 -8.37 6.87 -12.60
C ALA A 90 -9.84 6.69 -13.01
N LYS A 91 -10.60 7.79 -13.12
CA LYS A 91 -12.06 7.77 -13.39
C LYS A 91 -12.48 6.86 -14.55
N ARG A 92 -11.67 6.79 -15.61
CA ARG A 92 -11.91 5.95 -16.79
C ARG A 92 -11.94 4.44 -16.48
N HIS A 93 -11.34 3.98 -15.38
CA HIS A 93 -11.25 2.57 -15.00
C HIS A 93 -12.22 2.18 -13.88
N LEU A 94 -13.03 3.11 -13.36
CA LEU A 94 -13.96 2.82 -12.26
C LEU A 94 -15.06 1.81 -12.62
N TYR A 95 -15.38 1.67 -13.91
CA TYR A 95 -16.33 0.66 -14.38
C TYR A 95 -15.88 -0.77 -14.06
N LEU A 96 -14.57 -1.02 -13.94
CA LEU A 96 -14.00 -2.34 -13.63
C LEU A 96 -14.34 -2.81 -12.21
N ILE A 97 -14.55 -1.87 -11.28
CA ILE A 97 -14.71 -2.16 -9.85
C ILE A 97 -16.10 -1.78 -9.30
N ARG A 98 -17.05 -1.50 -10.20
CA ARG A 98 -18.41 -1.06 -9.85
C ARG A 98 -19.20 -2.15 -9.12
N ASP A 99 -19.10 -3.37 -9.62
CA ASP A 99 -19.94 -4.49 -9.16
C ASP A 99 -19.23 -5.32 -8.05
N SER A 100 -17.97 -4.99 -7.75
CA SER A 100 -17.12 -5.65 -6.77
C SER A 100 -17.27 -5.06 -5.37
N THR A 101 -17.82 -5.84 -4.43
CA THR A 101 -18.14 -5.37 -3.06
C THR A 101 -16.95 -5.43 -2.10
N THR A 102 -16.08 -6.42 -2.24
CA THR A 102 -14.96 -6.63 -1.31
C THR A 102 -13.67 -5.98 -1.82
N PRO A 103 -12.82 -5.43 -0.94
CA PRO A 103 -11.55 -4.83 -1.37
C PRO A 103 -10.68 -5.81 -2.17
N LEU A 104 -10.64 -7.07 -1.76
CA LEU A 104 -9.87 -8.11 -2.45
C LEU A 104 -10.34 -8.28 -3.90
N SER A 105 -11.65 -8.43 -4.13
CA SER A 105 -12.18 -8.58 -5.49
C SER A 105 -11.85 -7.37 -6.37
N ARG A 106 -11.92 -6.16 -5.81
CA ARG A 106 -11.58 -4.92 -6.53
C ARG A 106 -10.11 -4.90 -6.92
N LEU A 107 -9.22 -5.28 -6.00
CA LEU A 107 -7.78 -5.35 -6.27
C LEU A 107 -7.45 -6.40 -7.32
N THR A 108 -8.04 -7.59 -7.23
CA THR A 108 -7.82 -8.66 -8.23
C THR A 108 -8.28 -8.23 -9.61
N THR A 109 -9.48 -7.65 -9.76
CA THR A 109 -9.95 -7.15 -11.06
C THR A 109 -9.08 -6.02 -11.61
N LEU A 110 -8.63 -5.10 -10.75
CA LEU A 110 -7.69 -4.05 -11.18
C LEU A 110 -6.35 -4.63 -11.61
N GLN A 111 -5.84 -5.64 -10.90
CA GLN A 111 -4.62 -6.33 -11.26
C GLN A 111 -4.75 -7.01 -12.62
N GLU A 112 -5.83 -7.76 -12.86
CA GLU A 112 -6.06 -8.46 -14.14
C GLU A 112 -6.12 -7.51 -15.34
N HIS A 113 -6.74 -6.34 -15.18
CA HIS A 113 -6.99 -5.43 -16.28
C HIS A 113 -5.95 -4.33 -16.46
N LEU A 114 -5.25 -3.92 -15.39
CA LEU A 114 -4.33 -2.78 -15.41
C LEU A 114 -2.89 -3.16 -15.12
N ALA A 115 -2.61 -4.32 -14.51
CA ALA A 115 -1.23 -4.76 -14.41
C ALA A 115 -0.73 -5.10 -15.82
N PRO A 116 0.34 -4.46 -16.31
CA PRO A 116 0.97 -4.91 -17.54
C PRO A 116 1.39 -6.36 -17.33
N THR A 117 0.80 -7.31 -18.06
CA THR A 117 1.33 -8.66 -18.14
C THR A 117 2.79 -8.56 -18.59
N ASP A 118 3.67 -9.45 -18.13
CA ASP A 118 5.07 -9.45 -18.57
C ASP A 118 5.18 -9.47 -20.11
N ALA A 119 4.21 -10.11 -20.79
CA ALA A 119 4.08 -10.11 -22.25
C ALA A 119 3.65 -8.76 -22.87
N THR A 120 2.90 -7.92 -22.15
CA THR A 120 2.55 -6.56 -22.59
C THR A 120 3.71 -5.63 -22.32
N ARG A 121 4.33 -5.74 -21.13
CA ARG A 121 5.53 -5.00 -20.75
C ARG A 121 6.70 -5.28 -21.69
N SER A 122 6.90 -6.53 -22.10
CA SER A 122 7.93 -6.92 -23.07
C SER A 122 7.69 -6.30 -24.44
N ARG A 123 6.44 -6.27 -24.94
CA ARG A 123 6.11 -5.61 -26.22
C ARG A 123 6.33 -4.11 -26.16
N GLU A 124 5.92 -3.45 -25.08
CA GLU A 124 6.17 -2.02 -24.89
C GLU A 124 7.66 -1.70 -24.82
N LEU A 125 8.43 -2.52 -24.09
CA LEU A 125 9.88 -2.39 -24.02
C LEU A 125 10.55 -2.66 -25.35
N ALA A 126 10.09 -3.62 -26.15
CA ALA A 126 10.60 -3.87 -27.49
C ALA A 126 10.37 -2.65 -28.42
N VAL A 127 9.22 -1.98 -28.32
CA VAL A 127 8.95 -0.74 -29.07
C VAL A 127 9.87 0.38 -28.60
N LYS A 128 10.04 0.57 -27.29
CA LYS A 128 10.97 1.57 -26.72
C LYS A 128 12.41 1.28 -27.11
N TYR A 129 12.85 0.03 -27.08
CA TYR A 129 14.17 -0.40 -27.49
C TYR A 129 14.42 -0.12 -28.97
N ARG A 130 13.46 -0.46 -29.85
CA ARG A 130 13.54 -0.11 -31.28
C ARG A 130 13.61 1.40 -31.51
N SER A 131 13.00 2.21 -30.66
CA SER A 131 13.11 3.67 -30.74
C SER A 131 14.52 4.18 -30.39
N LEU A 132 15.25 3.46 -29.53
CA LEU A 132 16.66 3.77 -29.23
C LEU A 132 17.60 3.46 -30.40
N LEU A 133 17.22 2.49 -31.24
CA LEU A 133 17.92 2.17 -32.47
C LEU A 133 17.85 3.28 -33.53
N VAL A 134 17.01 4.29 -33.30
CA VAL A 134 16.96 5.49 -34.13
C VAL A 134 17.82 6.56 -33.47
N ALA A 135 18.82 7.05 -34.20
CA ALA A 135 19.77 8.02 -33.69
C ALA A 135 19.10 9.30 -33.14
N PRO A 136 19.64 9.88 -32.06
CA PRO A 136 19.11 11.09 -31.46
C PRO A 136 19.33 12.28 -32.40
N ARG A 137 18.29 13.12 -32.57
CA ARG A 137 18.40 14.35 -33.35
C ARG A 137 18.67 15.54 -32.42
N GLY A 138 19.81 16.22 -32.63
CA GLY A 138 20.14 17.48 -31.96
C GLY A 138 20.41 17.34 -30.46
N LYS A 139 19.95 18.30 -29.64
CA LYS A 139 20.25 18.45 -28.19
C LYS A 139 19.60 17.39 -27.27
N LYS A 140 19.36 16.18 -27.76
CA LYS A 140 18.72 15.08 -27.00
C LYS A 140 19.69 13.92 -26.72
N VAL A 141 20.99 14.13 -26.90
CA VAL A 141 21.99 13.05 -26.76
C VAL A 141 22.09 12.58 -25.31
N GLU A 142 22.12 13.48 -24.33
CA GLU A 142 22.18 13.13 -22.91
C GLU A 142 20.95 12.36 -22.44
N ASP A 143 19.76 12.79 -22.87
CA ASP A 143 18.50 12.10 -22.58
C ASP A 143 18.46 10.73 -23.26
N TRP A 144 18.94 10.62 -24.50
CA TRP A 144 19.06 9.36 -25.22
C TRP A 144 20.03 8.39 -24.51
N LEU A 145 21.17 8.87 -24.02
CA LEU A 145 22.11 8.06 -23.24
C LEU A 145 21.49 7.55 -21.93
N ARG A 146 20.74 8.40 -21.24
CA ARG A 146 19.97 7.98 -20.05
C ARG A 146 18.94 6.91 -20.38
N MET A 147 18.18 7.10 -21.46
CA MET A 147 17.17 6.15 -21.90
C MET A 147 17.78 4.80 -22.32
N TRP A 148 18.98 4.79 -22.90
CA TRP A 148 19.71 3.56 -23.21
C TRP A 148 19.93 2.71 -21.97
N VAL A 149 20.48 3.28 -20.90
CA VAL A 149 20.70 2.59 -19.62
C VAL A 149 19.38 2.10 -19.01
N GLU A 150 18.37 2.96 -18.98
CA GLU A 150 17.09 2.66 -18.37
C GLU A 150 16.34 1.53 -19.11
N ILE A 151 16.28 1.58 -20.44
CA ILE A 151 15.55 0.58 -21.22
C ILE A 151 16.34 -0.72 -21.32
N SER A 152 17.67 -0.65 -21.48
CA SER A 152 18.49 -1.88 -21.54
C SER A 152 18.43 -2.66 -20.23
N SER A 153 18.51 -1.99 -19.08
CA SER A 153 18.38 -2.65 -17.78
C SER A 153 17.00 -3.30 -17.58
N GLN A 154 15.93 -2.63 -18.03
CA GLN A 154 14.58 -3.21 -18.03
C GLN A 154 14.43 -4.41 -18.97
N CYS A 155 15.09 -4.39 -20.14
CA CYS A 155 15.10 -5.51 -21.07
C CYS A 155 15.90 -6.71 -20.52
N VAL A 156 17.03 -6.47 -19.86
CA VAL A 156 17.81 -7.53 -19.17
C VAL A 156 16.99 -8.18 -18.07
N ALA A 157 16.27 -7.38 -17.27
CA ALA A 157 15.41 -7.89 -16.19
C ALA A 157 14.26 -8.80 -16.68
N LEU A 158 13.84 -8.67 -17.94
CA LEU A 158 12.81 -9.51 -18.57
C LEU A 158 13.38 -10.57 -19.53
N GLU A 159 14.71 -10.77 -19.55
CA GLU A 159 15.41 -11.72 -20.41
C GLU A 159 15.02 -11.60 -21.91
N MET A 160 14.87 -10.36 -22.39
CA MET A 160 14.46 -10.09 -23.76
C MET A 160 15.52 -10.55 -24.78
N PRO A 161 15.14 -11.24 -25.87
CA PRO A 161 16.09 -11.75 -26.87
C PRO A 161 16.84 -10.62 -27.61
N GLU A 162 16.28 -9.42 -27.67
CA GLU A 162 16.93 -8.25 -28.28
C GLU A 162 18.19 -7.80 -27.54
N VAL A 163 18.28 -8.04 -26.22
CA VAL A 163 19.39 -7.57 -25.36
C VAL A 163 20.27 -8.73 -24.90
N SER A 164 20.06 -9.94 -25.44
CA SER A 164 20.86 -11.11 -25.12
C SER A 164 22.28 -11.01 -25.68
N GLY A 165 23.26 -11.42 -24.88
CA GLY A 165 24.68 -11.46 -25.27
C GLY A 165 25.29 -10.05 -25.43
N THR A 166 26.00 -9.84 -26.55
CA THR A 166 26.67 -8.58 -26.91
C THR A 166 25.82 -7.66 -27.80
N ARG A 167 24.62 -8.12 -28.19
CA ARG A 167 23.78 -7.46 -29.19
C ARG A 167 23.42 -6.04 -28.82
N ALA A 168 23.10 -5.78 -27.55
CA ALA A 168 22.73 -4.44 -27.12
C ALA A 168 23.92 -3.47 -27.08
N GLN A 169 25.12 -3.96 -26.80
CA GLN A 169 26.34 -3.18 -26.87
C GLN A 169 26.67 -2.83 -28.33
N GLU A 170 26.53 -3.79 -29.25
CA GLU A 170 26.69 -3.56 -30.69
C GLU A 170 25.67 -2.54 -31.21
N ASP A 171 24.39 -2.73 -30.90
CA ASP A 171 23.31 -1.83 -31.29
C ASP A 171 23.54 -0.40 -30.75
N PHE A 172 24.01 -0.28 -29.50
CA PHE A 172 24.38 1.02 -28.93
C PHE A 172 25.50 1.69 -29.74
N TRP A 173 26.58 0.98 -30.05
CA TRP A 173 27.68 1.59 -30.80
C TRP A 173 27.32 1.87 -32.26
N VAL A 174 26.54 1.01 -32.92
CA VAL A 174 26.04 1.24 -34.28
C VAL A 174 25.23 2.54 -34.34
N THR A 175 24.40 2.79 -33.34
CA THR A 175 23.56 3.99 -33.27
C THR A 175 24.36 5.23 -32.84
N ALA A 176 25.35 5.05 -31.95
CA ALA A 176 26.29 6.10 -31.55
C ALA A 176 27.16 6.64 -32.69
N LYS A 177 27.33 5.88 -33.78
CA LYS A 177 28.03 6.37 -35.00
C LYS A 177 27.45 7.66 -35.56
N VAL A 178 26.16 7.91 -35.37
CA VAL A 178 25.51 9.14 -35.87
C VAL A 178 25.93 10.35 -35.04
N VAL A 179 26.32 10.15 -33.79
CA VAL A 179 26.83 11.21 -32.90
C VAL A 179 28.32 11.40 -33.12
N ASP A 180 29.10 10.32 -33.02
CA ASP A 180 30.54 10.32 -33.28
C ASP A 180 30.98 9.03 -34.00
N PRO A 181 31.24 9.08 -35.32
CA PRO A 181 31.62 7.91 -36.09
C PRO A 181 32.97 7.31 -35.70
N GLU A 182 33.94 8.14 -35.31
CA GLU A 182 35.32 7.72 -35.06
C GLU A 182 35.40 6.87 -33.79
N TYR A 183 34.84 7.38 -32.70
CA TYR A 183 34.84 6.69 -31.42
C TYR A 183 33.99 5.42 -31.47
N ALA A 184 32.79 5.49 -32.04
CA ALA A 184 31.90 4.35 -32.12
C ALA A 184 32.46 3.21 -32.99
N THR A 185 33.17 3.53 -34.07
CA THR A 185 33.82 2.51 -34.92
C THR A 185 34.99 1.85 -34.21
N ALA A 186 35.76 2.60 -33.42
CA ALA A 186 36.83 2.04 -32.59
C ALA A 186 36.28 1.08 -31.53
N ALA A 187 35.18 1.44 -30.86
CA ALA A 187 34.51 0.61 -29.86
C ALA A 187 33.93 -0.69 -30.46
N LEU A 188 33.28 -0.62 -31.63
CA LEU A 188 32.81 -1.84 -32.34
C LEU A 188 33.95 -2.76 -32.74
N ARG A 189 35.08 -2.20 -33.16
CA ARG A 189 36.26 -3.00 -33.54
C ARG A 189 36.80 -3.81 -32.36
N GLU A 190 36.71 -3.28 -31.13
CA GLU A 190 37.08 -4.00 -29.92
C GLU A 190 36.17 -5.21 -29.71
N ILE A 191 34.84 -5.05 -29.86
CA ILE A 191 33.87 -6.14 -29.75
C ILE A 191 34.17 -7.24 -30.78
N TYR A 192 34.29 -6.90 -32.06
CA TYR A 192 34.55 -7.88 -33.13
C TYR A 192 35.91 -8.58 -32.99
N LYS A 193 36.92 -7.87 -32.49
CA LYS A 193 38.22 -8.47 -32.22
C LYS A 193 38.10 -9.56 -31.15
N LEU A 194 37.44 -9.26 -30.04
CA LEU A 194 37.25 -10.21 -28.94
C LEU A 194 36.41 -11.42 -29.37
N GLU A 195 35.39 -11.20 -30.20
CA GLU A 195 34.59 -12.27 -30.80
C GLU A 195 35.44 -13.18 -31.70
N SER A 196 36.30 -12.61 -32.55
CA SER A 196 37.20 -13.38 -33.42
C SER A 196 38.25 -14.19 -32.64
N GLU A 197 38.61 -13.72 -31.44
CA GLU A 197 39.54 -14.39 -30.52
C GLU A 197 38.82 -15.43 -29.63
N GLY A 198 37.48 -15.57 -29.74
CA GLY A 198 36.67 -16.47 -28.93
C GLY A 198 36.51 -16.03 -27.47
N THR A 199 36.81 -14.76 -27.17
CA THR A 199 36.71 -14.17 -25.83
C THR A 199 35.40 -13.41 -25.66
N VAL A 200 34.83 -13.46 -24.46
CA VAL A 200 33.54 -12.80 -24.18
C VAL A 200 33.76 -11.32 -23.89
N TYR A 201 33.03 -10.45 -24.57
CA TYR A 201 32.99 -9.03 -24.24
C TYR A 201 32.35 -8.82 -22.86
N THR A 202 33.09 -8.25 -21.92
CA THR A 202 32.68 -8.16 -20.52
C THR A 202 31.97 -6.85 -20.17
N LYS A 203 32.08 -5.81 -21.00
CA LYS A 203 31.47 -4.52 -20.68
C LYS A 203 29.95 -4.57 -20.83
N THR A 204 29.26 -4.06 -19.83
CA THR A 204 27.80 -3.91 -19.88
C THR A 204 27.42 -2.70 -20.74
N VAL A 205 26.15 -2.64 -21.18
CA VAL A 205 25.61 -1.47 -21.88
C VAL A 205 25.81 -0.20 -21.04
N GLU A 206 25.62 -0.28 -19.73
CA GLU A 206 25.79 0.86 -18.81
C GLU A 206 27.23 1.38 -18.80
N GLN A 207 28.21 0.48 -18.81
CA GLN A 207 29.63 0.84 -18.89
C GLN A 207 29.96 1.47 -20.24
N CYS A 208 29.45 0.92 -21.35
CA CYS A 208 29.60 1.48 -22.69
C CYS A 208 29.05 2.91 -22.77
N VAL A 209 27.84 3.13 -22.24
CA VAL A 209 27.20 4.45 -22.17
C VAL A 209 28.01 5.40 -21.28
N ALA A 210 28.50 4.95 -20.13
CA ALA A 210 29.29 5.78 -19.23
C ALA A 210 30.62 6.24 -19.85
N GLU A 211 31.33 5.33 -20.53
CA GLU A 211 32.55 5.63 -21.29
C GLU A 211 32.27 6.66 -22.38
N PHE A 212 31.23 6.45 -23.19
CA PHE A 212 30.84 7.37 -24.25
C PHE A 212 30.41 8.74 -23.71
N THR A 213 29.66 8.78 -22.61
CA THR A 213 29.25 10.04 -21.96
C THR A 213 30.47 10.82 -21.45
N ASN A 214 31.44 10.13 -20.85
CA ASN A 214 32.68 10.74 -20.40
C ASN A 214 33.52 11.27 -21.56
N TYR A 215 33.56 10.53 -22.68
CA TYR A 215 34.20 10.98 -23.92
C TYR A 215 33.54 12.25 -24.47
N LEU A 216 32.21 12.23 -24.65
CA LEU A 216 31.45 13.39 -25.15
C LEU A 216 31.68 14.64 -24.29
N ARG A 217 31.69 14.50 -22.95
CA ARG A 217 32.00 15.63 -22.05
C ARG A 217 33.42 16.19 -22.19
N ARG A 218 34.37 15.41 -22.70
CA ARG A 218 35.77 15.83 -22.91
C ARG A 218 35.98 16.45 -24.28
N ILE A 219 35.25 15.99 -25.31
CA ILE A 219 35.43 16.44 -26.70
C ILE A 219 34.50 17.60 -27.11
N LEU A 220 33.28 17.65 -26.56
CA LEU A 220 32.42 18.83 -26.72
C LEU A 220 33.03 19.94 -25.86
N PRO A 221 33.29 21.13 -26.42
CA PRO A 221 33.73 22.27 -25.60
C PRO A 221 32.70 22.46 -24.49
N MET A 222 33.16 22.80 -23.28
CA MET A 222 32.34 23.18 -22.11
C MET A 222 31.27 24.21 -22.51
N SER A 223 30.18 23.77 -23.11
CA SER A 223 29.03 24.59 -23.46
C SER A 223 28.14 24.59 -22.24
N THR A 224 28.45 25.52 -21.34
CA THR A 224 27.45 26.30 -20.61
C THR A 224 26.26 25.52 -20.04
N GLY A 225 26.44 24.97 -18.83
CA GLY A 225 25.32 24.46 -18.05
C GLY A 225 25.54 24.25 -16.55
N LEU A 226 26.74 24.51 -16.01
CA LEU A 226 27.08 24.14 -14.62
C LEU A 226 27.81 25.24 -13.82
N SER A 227 27.73 26.52 -14.24
CA SER A 227 28.22 27.65 -13.43
C SER A 227 27.15 28.74 -13.29
N SER A 228 26.02 28.42 -12.67
CA SER A 228 25.08 29.44 -12.17
C SER A 228 24.67 29.25 -10.71
N ASN A 229 25.04 28.16 -10.04
CA ASN A 229 24.56 27.87 -8.69
C ASN A 229 25.68 27.77 -7.63
N ALA A 230 26.89 28.23 -7.94
CA ALA A 230 28.04 28.18 -7.03
C ALA A 230 28.59 29.58 -6.65
N ALA A 231 27.78 30.63 -6.81
CA ALA A 231 28.15 32.01 -6.45
C ALA A 231 27.26 32.65 -5.38
N GLU A 232 26.41 31.88 -4.70
CA GLU A 232 25.71 32.34 -3.49
C GLU A 232 25.83 31.27 -2.40
N LEU A 233 27.01 31.13 -1.82
CA LEU A 233 27.18 30.60 -0.46
C LEU A 233 28.59 30.94 0.03
N GLY A 234 28.68 32.08 0.71
CA GLY A 234 29.75 32.43 1.63
C GLY A 234 30.90 33.25 1.04
N ILE A 235 30.93 34.55 1.33
CA ILE A 235 31.84 35.14 2.33
C ILE A 235 31.57 36.65 2.45
N ALA A 236 31.68 37.12 3.70
CA ALA A 236 31.81 38.51 4.17
C ALA A 236 30.53 39.26 4.54
N GLY A 237 30.10 39.07 5.79
CA GLY A 237 29.65 40.20 6.58
C GLY A 237 30.82 41.13 6.91
N ALA A 238 30.59 42.44 6.83
CA ALA A 238 30.92 43.43 7.87
C ALA A 238 30.72 44.86 7.32
N ALA A 239 29.73 45.53 7.92
CA ALA A 239 29.63 46.95 8.25
C ALA A 239 30.31 48.00 7.34
N THR A 240 29.53 49.01 6.91
CA THR A 240 29.82 50.41 7.27
C THR A 240 28.53 51.22 7.34
N THR A 241 28.39 51.92 8.46
CA THR A 241 27.40 52.92 8.84
C THR A 241 27.49 54.18 7.97
N LYS A 242 26.33 54.83 7.70
CA LYS A 242 26.11 56.29 7.79
C LYS A 242 24.66 56.65 7.39
N ASN A 243 23.93 57.19 8.36
CA ASN A 243 22.65 57.91 8.24
C ASN A 243 22.96 59.44 8.16
N PRO A 244 22.01 60.40 8.17
CA PRO A 244 20.66 60.54 7.57
C PRO A 244 20.51 61.86 6.77
N LYS A 245 19.43 62.05 5.97
CA LYS A 245 18.74 63.35 5.81
C LYS A 245 17.25 63.20 5.43
N HIS A 246 16.40 63.38 6.45
CA HIS A 246 15.28 64.32 6.56
C HIS A 246 14.49 64.74 5.29
N ASN A 247 13.18 64.40 5.24
CA ASN A 247 12.04 65.35 5.15
C ASN A 247 10.73 64.54 5.37
N SER A 248 10.15 64.53 6.57
CA SER A 248 9.06 65.41 7.06
C SER A 248 7.79 65.42 6.19
N GLY A 249 6.71 64.92 6.80
CA GLY A 249 5.36 64.78 6.24
C GLY A 249 4.42 64.06 7.22
N ARG A 250 4.10 64.75 8.32
CA ARG A 250 2.97 64.57 9.26
C ARG A 250 1.66 64.23 8.51
N ASP A 251 0.66 63.49 9.02
CA ASP A 251 0.12 63.33 10.38
C ASP A 251 -0.59 61.97 10.54
N GLN A 252 -0.55 61.42 11.76
CA GLN A 252 -1.46 60.37 12.28
C GLN A 252 -2.62 61.04 13.07
N PRO A 253 -3.36 60.36 13.96
CA PRO A 253 -4.44 59.36 13.76
C PRO A 253 -5.71 59.78 14.53
N LYS A 254 -6.84 59.04 14.43
CA LYS A 254 -7.80 58.96 15.55
C LYS A 254 -8.45 57.58 15.70
N HIS A 255 -8.30 57.05 16.91
CA HIS A 255 -9.14 56.07 17.63
C HIS A 255 -10.66 56.40 17.50
N ARG A 256 -11.66 55.58 17.85
CA ARG A 256 -11.83 54.76 19.06
C ARG A 256 -13.21 54.03 19.06
N HIS A 257 -13.19 52.76 19.49
CA HIS A 257 -14.14 51.99 20.35
C HIS A 257 -15.68 51.93 20.16
N GLY A 258 -16.20 50.74 20.47
CA GLY A 258 -17.49 50.43 21.12
C GLY A 258 -17.99 49.06 20.63
N ARG A 259 -17.82 47.91 21.30
CA ARG A 259 -18.31 47.39 22.61
C ARG A 259 -19.84 47.21 22.67
N SER A 260 -20.32 45.96 22.68
CA SER A 260 -21.39 45.31 23.49
C SER A 260 -21.88 44.05 22.75
N MET A 261 -21.73 42.81 23.26
CA MET A 261 -22.64 42.11 24.19
C MET A 261 -24.12 42.21 23.79
N ASP A 262 -24.72 41.10 23.31
CA ASP A 262 -25.71 40.30 24.06
C ASP A 262 -26.30 39.13 23.22
N CYS A 263 -26.75 38.09 23.96
CA CYS A 263 -27.52 36.88 23.60
C CYS A 263 -26.75 35.64 23.10
#